data_AF-S1PGW1-F1
#
_entry.id   AF-S1PGW1-F1
#
_cell.length_a   1.000
_cell.length_b   1.000
_cell.length_c   1.000
_cell.angle_alpha   90.00
_cell.angle_beta   90.00
_cell.angle_gamma   90.00
#
_symmetry.space_group_name_H-M   'P 1'
#
loop_
_entity.id
_entity.type
_entity.pdbx_description
1 polymer ?
#
loop_
_entity_poly.entity_id
_entity_poly.type
_entity_poly.pdbx_seq_one_letter_code
_entity_poly.pdbx_strand_id
1 'polypeptide(L)'
;MEKRKIILDCDPGHDDAIAIMMAAKHPAIDLLGITIVAGNQTLDKTLINGLNVCQKLEINVPVYAGMPQPIMRQQIVADNIHGETGLDGPVFEPLTRQAENTHAVKYIIDTLMASDGDITLVPVGPLSNIAVAMRMQPAILPKIREIVLMGGAYGTGNFTPSAEFNIFADPEAARVVFTSGVPLVMMGLDLTNQTVCTPDVIARMERAGGPAGELFSDIMNFTLKTQFENYGLAGGPVHDATCIGYLINPDGIKTQEMYVEVDVNSGPCYGRTVCDELGVLGKPANTKVGITIDTDWFWGLVEECVRGYIKTH
;
A
#
# COMPACT_ATOMS: atom_id res chain seq x y z
N MET A 1 -9.71 11.08 -20.19
CA MET A 1 -8.72 9.99 -20.12
C MET A 1 -9.43 8.75 -19.60
N GLU A 2 -9.07 7.58 -20.08
CA GLU A 2 -9.58 6.31 -19.55
C GLU A 2 -9.07 6.10 -18.12
N LYS A 3 -9.94 5.75 -17.18
CA LYS A 3 -9.57 5.57 -15.78
C LYS A 3 -8.77 4.28 -15.60
N ARG A 4 -7.81 4.28 -14.67
CA ARG A 4 -7.14 3.07 -14.21
C ARG A 4 -8.05 2.34 -13.23
N LYS A 5 -8.60 1.20 -13.63
CA LYS A 5 -9.33 0.30 -12.75
C LYS A 5 -8.37 -0.39 -11.79
N ILE A 6 -8.63 -0.28 -10.49
CA ILE A 6 -7.77 -0.89 -9.48
C ILE A 6 -8.54 -1.68 -8.43
N ILE A 7 -7.88 -2.69 -7.88
CA ILE A 7 -8.18 -3.27 -6.58
C ILE A 7 -7.05 -2.86 -5.64
N LEU A 8 -7.38 -2.19 -4.55
CA LEU A 8 -6.43 -1.81 -3.50
C LEU A 8 -6.43 -2.89 -2.43
N ASP A 9 -5.30 -3.56 -2.24
CA ASP A 9 -5.11 -4.58 -1.20
C ASP A 9 -4.23 -3.99 -0.09
N CYS A 10 -4.77 -3.85 1.11
CA CYS A 10 -4.13 -3.06 2.16
C CYS A 10 -4.34 -3.67 3.55
N ASP A 11 -3.61 -3.21 4.54
CA ASP A 11 -3.68 -3.65 5.94
C ASP A 11 -3.81 -2.43 6.87
N PRO A 12 -4.92 -1.68 6.77
CA PRO A 12 -4.98 -0.27 7.14
C PRO A 12 -4.28 0.12 8.43
N GLY A 13 -3.05 0.57 8.20
CA GLY A 13 -2.25 1.48 8.98
C GLY A 13 -2.44 2.92 8.52
N HIS A 14 -1.53 3.79 8.95
CA HIS A 14 -1.66 5.23 8.82
C HIS A 14 -1.62 5.69 7.36
N ASP A 15 -0.66 5.19 6.59
CA ASP A 15 -0.45 5.55 5.20
C ASP A 15 -1.37 4.81 4.22
N ASP A 16 -1.84 3.60 4.54
CA ASP A 16 -2.92 2.94 3.80
C ASP A 16 -4.18 3.80 3.76
N ALA A 17 -4.51 4.47 4.87
CA ALA A 17 -5.67 5.35 4.95
C ALA A 17 -5.53 6.55 3.99
N ILE A 18 -4.30 7.05 3.79
CA ILE A 18 -4.01 8.10 2.81
C ILE A 18 -4.11 7.55 1.39
N ALA A 19 -3.64 6.31 1.14
CA ALA A 19 -3.79 5.64 -0.16
C ALA A 19 -5.28 5.42 -0.50
N ILE A 20 -6.10 4.93 0.44
CA ILE A 20 -7.56 4.79 0.30
C ILE A 20 -8.20 6.14 -0.05
N MET A 21 -7.84 7.20 0.68
CA MET A 21 -8.35 8.56 0.47
C MET A 21 -8.05 9.06 -0.95
N MET A 22 -6.81 8.91 -1.43
CA MET A 22 -6.44 9.34 -2.78
C MET A 22 -7.12 8.49 -3.87
N ALA A 23 -7.10 7.17 -3.72
CA ALA A 23 -7.65 6.23 -4.70
C ALA A 23 -9.16 6.40 -4.91
N ALA A 24 -9.91 6.63 -3.82
CA ALA A 24 -11.35 6.80 -3.87
C ALA A 24 -11.79 8.18 -4.41
N LYS A 25 -10.87 9.15 -4.50
CA LYS A 25 -11.20 10.53 -4.90
C LYS A 25 -10.72 10.91 -6.28
N HIS A 26 -9.48 10.55 -6.64
CA HIS A 26 -8.85 11.11 -7.83
C HIS A 26 -9.53 10.59 -9.11
N PRO A 27 -9.91 11.46 -10.08
CA PRO A 27 -10.72 11.08 -11.23
C PRO A 27 -9.98 10.17 -12.23
N ALA A 28 -8.65 10.07 -12.15
CA ALA A 28 -7.87 9.12 -12.96
C ALA A 28 -7.98 7.66 -12.48
N ILE A 29 -8.48 7.44 -11.26
CA ILE A 29 -8.61 6.11 -10.64
C ILE A 29 -10.08 5.68 -10.64
N ASP A 30 -10.30 4.41 -10.93
CA ASP A 30 -11.57 3.70 -10.74
C ASP A 30 -11.34 2.59 -9.70
N LEU A 31 -11.59 2.91 -8.44
CA LEU A 31 -11.38 2.00 -7.31
C LEU A 31 -12.54 1.01 -7.21
N LEU A 32 -12.31 -0.23 -7.67
CA LEU A 32 -13.35 -1.26 -7.79
C LEU A 32 -13.70 -1.90 -6.44
N GLY A 33 -12.73 -2.01 -5.54
CA GLY A 33 -12.86 -2.68 -4.26
C GLY A 33 -11.59 -2.52 -3.44
N ILE A 34 -11.76 -2.62 -2.11
CA ILE A 34 -10.67 -2.63 -1.15
C ILE A 34 -10.63 -4.02 -0.52
N THR A 35 -9.50 -4.71 -0.62
CA THR A 35 -9.27 -6.00 0.02
C THR A 35 -8.35 -5.80 1.21
N ILE A 36 -8.68 -6.43 2.32
CA ILE A 36 -7.95 -6.25 3.58
C ILE A 36 -7.13 -7.50 3.90
N VAL A 37 -5.89 -7.31 4.33
CA VAL A 37 -5.00 -8.36 4.80
C VAL A 37 -4.52 -8.07 6.23
N ALA A 38 -4.03 -9.10 6.93
CA ALA A 38 -3.28 -8.90 8.16
C ALA A 38 -1.85 -8.42 7.86
N GLY A 39 -1.32 -7.53 8.69
CA GLY A 39 0.02 -6.98 8.57
C GLY A 39 0.31 -6.04 9.73
N ASN A 40 0.16 -4.73 9.53
CA ASN A 40 0.33 -3.68 10.54
C ASN A 40 -0.33 -4.03 11.87
N GLN A 41 -1.52 -4.63 11.80
CA GLN A 41 -2.20 -5.32 12.89
C GLN A 41 -2.83 -6.64 12.44
N THR A 42 -3.44 -7.35 13.39
CA THR A 42 -4.30 -8.50 13.10
C THR A 42 -5.48 -8.10 12.19
N LEU A 43 -5.98 -9.04 11.39
CA LEU A 43 -7.00 -8.76 10.36
C LEU A 43 -8.28 -8.12 10.93
N ASP A 44 -8.71 -8.53 12.12
CA ASP A 44 -9.89 -7.95 12.78
C ASP A 44 -9.75 -6.44 12.97
N LYS A 45 -8.54 -5.96 13.30
CA LYS A 45 -8.26 -4.54 13.46
C LYS A 45 -8.07 -3.83 12.13
N THR A 46 -7.26 -4.37 11.21
CA THR A 46 -7.04 -3.73 9.90
C THR A 46 -8.34 -3.63 9.10
N LEU A 47 -9.24 -4.61 9.24
CA LEU A 47 -10.59 -4.57 8.65
C LEU A 47 -11.44 -3.46 9.25
N ILE A 48 -11.46 -3.34 10.58
CA ILE A 48 -12.17 -2.26 11.28
C ILE A 48 -11.61 -0.90 10.84
N ASN A 49 -10.29 -0.75 10.75
CA ASN A 49 -9.62 0.48 10.34
C ASN A 49 -10.01 0.88 8.90
N GLY A 50 -9.96 -0.06 7.95
CA GLY A 50 -10.40 0.18 6.57
C GLY A 50 -11.86 0.61 6.47
N LEU A 51 -12.75 -0.04 7.22
CA LEU A 51 -14.17 0.33 7.28
C LEU A 51 -14.36 1.72 7.93
N ASN A 52 -13.64 2.03 9.01
CA ASN A 52 -13.69 3.33 9.68
C ASN A 52 -13.28 4.48 8.74
N VAL A 53 -12.16 4.32 8.02
CA VAL A 53 -11.69 5.29 7.02
C VAL A 53 -12.74 5.49 5.93
N CYS A 54 -13.27 4.39 5.37
CA CYS A 54 -14.28 4.48 4.34
C CYS A 54 -15.58 5.13 4.86
N GLN A 55 -15.97 4.88 6.12
CA GLN A 55 -17.15 5.51 6.74
C GLN A 55 -16.93 7.02 6.93
N LYS A 56 -15.81 7.44 7.53
CA LYS A 56 -15.48 8.85 7.79
C LYS A 56 -15.42 9.66 6.49
N LEU A 57 -14.92 9.07 5.41
CA LEU A 57 -14.76 9.74 4.11
C LEU A 57 -15.93 9.51 3.13
N GLU A 58 -17.03 8.90 3.58
CA GLU A 58 -18.21 8.59 2.73
C GLU A 58 -17.85 7.81 1.44
N ILE A 59 -16.85 6.92 1.52
CA ILE A 59 -16.37 6.11 0.39
C ILE A 59 -17.32 4.92 0.21
N ASN A 60 -18.05 4.90 -0.91
CA ASN A 60 -19.03 3.83 -1.25
C ASN A 60 -18.42 2.73 -2.11
N VAL A 61 -17.25 2.23 -1.70
CA VAL A 61 -16.55 1.09 -2.33
C VAL A 61 -16.70 -0.13 -1.41
N PRO A 62 -16.90 -1.35 -1.95
CA PRO A 62 -17.00 -2.56 -1.15
C PRO A 62 -15.64 -2.93 -0.54
N VAL A 63 -15.68 -3.43 0.70
CA VAL A 63 -14.50 -3.82 1.48
C VAL A 63 -14.57 -5.33 1.78
N TYR A 64 -13.51 -6.07 1.47
CA TYR A 64 -13.47 -7.53 1.57
C TYR A 64 -12.39 -7.97 2.55
N ALA A 65 -12.76 -8.76 3.56
CA ALA A 65 -11.79 -9.36 4.48
C ALA A 65 -11.03 -10.52 3.81
N GLY A 66 -9.71 -10.55 3.97
CA GLY A 66 -8.83 -11.54 3.36
C GLY A 66 -8.07 -12.42 4.35
N MET A 67 -6.81 -12.69 4.04
CA MET A 67 -5.97 -13.60 4.80
C MET A 67 -5.68 -13.04 6.21
N PRO A 68 -6.01 -13.79 7.28
CA PRO A 68 -5.73 -13.37 8.66
C PRO A 68 -4.29 -13.63 9.11
N GLN A 69 -3.54 -14.40 8.33
CA GLN A 69 -2.17 -14.85 8.62
C GLN A 69 -1.38 -14.96 7.30
N PRO A 70 -0.04 -14.85 7.37
CA PRO A 70 0.83 -15.14 6.23
C PRO A 70 0.76 -16.62 5.81
N ILE A 71 1.19 -16.93 4.59
CA ILE A 71 0.99 -18.26 3.98
C ILE A 71 1.88 -19.36 4.57
N MET A 72 2.97 -19.00 5.26
CA MET A 72 3.89 -19.97 5.85
C MET A 72 4.50 -19.53 7.18
N ARG A 73 5.08 -18.31 7.25
CA ARG A 73 5.80 -17.86 8.44
C ARG A 73 4.89 -17.64 9.64
N GLN A 74 5.50 -17.43 10.81
CA GLN A 74 4.76 -16.95 11.97
C GLN A 74 4.38 -15.48 11.77
N GLN A 75 3.13 -15.15 12.14
CA GLN A 75 2.59 -13.81 12.06
C GLN A 75 3.41 -12.83 12.92
N ILE A 76 3.59 -11.64 12.37
CA ILE A 76 4.13 -10.46 13.05
C ILE A 76 3.19 -9.29 12.80
N VAL A 77 3.30 -8.25 13.63
CA VAL A 77 2.58 -6.98 13.51
C VAL A 77 3.54 -5.81 13.68
N ALA A 78 3.12 -4.60 13.33
CA ALA A 78 3.90 -3.36 13.44
C ALA A 78 3.29 -2.40 14.47
N ASP A 79 2.88 -2.92 15.63
CA ASP A 79 2.25 -2.16 16.72
C ASP A 79 3.16 -1.06 17.29
N ASN A 80 4.48 -1.22 17.20
CA ASN A 80 5.47 -0.22 17.57
C ASN A 80 5.41 1.06 16.71
N ILE A 81 4.90 0.98 15.48
CA ILE A 81 4.73 2.11 14.57
C ILE A 81 3.27 2.56 14.53
N HIS A 82 2.34 1.60 14.47
CA HIS A 82 0.94 1.84 14.21
C HIS A 82 0.03 1.88 15.45
N GLY A 83 0.59 1.63 16.64
CA GLY A 83 -0.13 1.67 17.89
C GLY A 83 -0.99 0.44 18.15
N GLU A 84 -1.79 0.50 19.21
CA GLU A 84 -2.57 -0.65 19.70
C GLU A 84 -3.70 -1.02 18.73
N THR A 85 -4.33 -0.02 18.12
CA THR A 85 -5.44 -0.22 17.17
C THR A 85 -4.95 -0.49 15.75
N GLY A 86 -3.69 -0.16 15.45
CA GLY A 86 -3.16 -0.14 14.09
C GLY A 86 -3.42 1.17 13.34
N LEU A 87 -4.23 2.07 13.90
CA LEU A 87 -4.53 3.39 13.36
C LEU A 87 -4.77 4.39 14.52
N ASP A 88 -3.87 4.38 15.50
CA ASP A 88 -3.96 5.29 16.65
C ASP A 88 -3.85 6.76 16.20
N GLY A 89 -4.64 7.65 16.81
CA GLY A 89 -4.73 9.05 16.39
C GLY A 89 -6.19 9.45 16.17
N PRO A 90 -6.79 9.12 15.00
CA PRO A 90 -8.19 9.41 14.75
C PRO A 90 -9.13 8.64 15.69
N VAL A 91 -10.21 9.30 16.10
CA VAL A 91 -11.32 8.67 16.82
C VAL A 91 -12.54 8.66 15.92
N PHE A 92 -13.08 7.46 15.68
CA PHE A 92 -14.20 7.25 14.76
C PHE A 92 -15.53 7.15 15.49
N GLU A 93 -16.59 7.64 14.83
CA GLU A 93 -17.97 7.36 15.23
C GLU A 93 -18.28 5.86 15.16
N PRO A 94 -19.32 5.37 15.87
CA PRO A 94 -19.71 3.97 15.83
C PRO A 94 -19.83 3.42 14.40
N LEU A 95 -19.18 2.27 14.15
CA LEU A 95 -19.16 1.67 12.83
C LEU A 95 -20.55 1.12 12.46
N THR A 96 -21.07 1.53 11.30
CA THR A 96 -22.38 1.10 10.79
C THR A 96 -22.27 0.27 9.52
N ARG A 97 -21.20 0.48 8.74
CA ARG A 97 -20.90 -0.33 7.55
C ARG A 97 -20.26 -1.66 7.93
N GLN A 98 -20.40 -2.65 7.05
CA GLN A 98 -19.86 -3.99 7.24
C GLN A 98 -19.00 -4.37 6.03
N ALA A 99 -18.09 -5.32 6.25
CA ALA A 99 -17.39 -5.97 5.15
C ALA A 99 -18.36 -6.81 4.32
N GLU A 100 -18.01 -7.02 3.05
CA GLU A 100 -18.70 -7.98 2.20
C GLU A 100 -18.50 -9.41 2.72
N ASN A 101 -19.51 -10.26 2.52
CA ASN A 101 -19.45 -11.67 2.93
C ASN A 101 -18.47 -12.50 2.08
N THR A 102 -18.08 -11.99 0.91
CA THR A 102 -17.14 -12.66 0.01
C THR A 102 -15.71 -12.47 0.51
N HIS A 103 -14.92 -13.54 0.60
CA HIS A 103 -13.51 -13.46 0.97
C HIS A 103 -12.69 -12.70 -0.10
N ALA A 104 -11.74 -11.86 0.32
CA ALA A 104 -10.90 -11.05 -0.56
C ALA A 104 -10.28 -11.83 -1.73
N VAL A 105 -9.67 -12.99 -1.43
CA VAL A 105 -9.08 -13.87 -2.46
C VAL A 105 -10.11 -14.27 -3.52
N LYS A 106 -11.34 -14.63 -3.12
CA LYS A 106 -12.40 -15.00 -4.06
C LYS A 106 -12.83 -13.78 -4.89
N TYR A 107 -12.99 -12.63 -4.25
CA TYR A 107 -13.29 -11.38 -4.93
C TYR A 107 -12.23 -11.03 -5.99
N ILE A 108 -10.93 -11.09 -5.65
CA ILE A 108 -9.82 -10.84 -6.57
C ILE A 108 -9.90 -11.79 -7.77
N ILE A 109 -10.06 -13.10 -7.51
CA ILE A 109 -10.13 -14.11 -8.57
C ILE A 109 -11.33 -13.86 -9.48
N ASP A 110 -12.54 -13.75 -8.93
CA ASP A 110 -13.76 -13.61 -9.72
C ASP A 110 -13.74 -12.32 -10.56
N THR A 111 -13.28 -11.22 -9.96
CA THR A 111 -13.21 -9.91 -10.62
C THR A 111 -12.21 -9.95 -11.78
N LEU A 112 -11.01 -10.51 -11.57
CA LEU A 112 -10.02 -10.63 -12.64
C LEU A 112 -10.49 -11.58 -13.75
N MET A 113 -11.05 -12.73 -13.39
CA MET A 113 -11.56 -13.71 -14.36
C MET A 113 -12.64 -13.13 -15.27
N ALA A 114 -13.52 -12.28 -14.72
CA ALA A 114 -14.56 -11.58 -15.46
C ALA A 114 -14.08 -10.32 -16.21
N SER A 115 -12.84 -9.86 -15.98
CA SER A 115 -12.31 -8.64 -16.59
C SER A 115 -11.79 -8.82 -18.02
N ASP A 116 -11.64 -7.69 -18.70
CA ASP A 116 -11.04 -7.57 -20.04
C ASP A 116 -9.50 -7.49 -20.00
N GLY A 117 -8.88 -7.77 -18.85
CA GLY A 117 -7.42 -7.65 -18.66
C GLY A 117 -6.95 -6.22 -18.35
N ASP A 118 -7.86 -5.35 -17.91
CA ASP A 118 -7.64 -3.92 -17.72
C ASP A 118 -7.45 -3.49 -16.26
N ILE A 119 -7.49 -4.44 -15.32
CA ILE A 119 -7.40 -4.21 -13.87
C ILE A 119 -5.95 -4.26 -13.40
N THR A 120 -5.55 -3.24 -12.64
CA THR A 120 -4.28 -3.19 -11.90
C THR A 120 -4.50 -3.57 -10.45
N LEU A 121 -3.63 -4.42 -9.88
CA LEU A 121 -3.63 -4.68 -8.45
C LEU A 121 -2.68 -3.72 -7.75
N VAL A 122 -3.10 -3.17 -6.61
CA VAL A 122 -2.30 -2.22 -5.82
C VAL A 122 -2.17 -2.76 -4.40
N PRO A 123 -1.28 -3.74 -4.16
CA PRO A 123 -1.03 -4.22 -2.80
C PRO A 123 -0.06 -3.30 -2.08
N VAL A 124 -0.53 -2.74 -0.97
CA VAL A 124 0.25 -1.86 -0.08
C VAL A 124 0.42 -2.45 1.32
N GLY A 125 -0.03 -3.69 1.51
CA GLY A 125 0.28 -4.53 2.67
C GLY A 125 1.02 -5.82 2.31
N PRO A 126 1.12 -6.78 3.25
CA PRO A 126 1.69 -8.11 2.98
C PRO A 126 0.97 -8.83 1.84
N LEU A 127 1.73 -9.49 0.96
CA LEU A 127 1.26 -10.01 -0.32
C LEU A 127 0.41 -11.30 -0.24
N SER A 128 -0.06 -11.67 0.94
CA SER A 128 -0.72 -12.95 1.24
C SER A 128 -1.98 -13.16 0.39
N ASN A 129 -2.87 -12.16 0.31
CA ASN A 129 -4.08 -12.23 -0.53
C ASN A 129 -3.72 -12.47 -2.00
N ILE A 130 -2.76 -11.71 -2.51
CA ILE A 130 -2.33 -11.75 -3.92
C ILE A 130 -1.71 -13.11 -4.25
N ALA A 131 -0.79 -13.59 -3.43
CA ALA A 131 -0.12 -14.87 -3.64
C ALA A 131 -1.11 -16.05 -3.57
N VAL A 132 -2.03 -16.05 -2.60
CA VAL A 132 -3.06 -17.10 -2.51
C VAL A 132 -3.97 -17.04 -3.74
N ALA A 133 -4.39 -15.87 -4.20
CA ALA A 133 -5.19 -15.75 -5.42
C ALA A 133 -4.47 -16.31 -6.65
N MET A 134 -3.19 -15.95 -6.85
CA MET A 134 -2.36 -16.44 -7.96
C MET A 134 -2.19 -17.96 -7.93
N ARG A 135 -1.98 -18.55 -6.74
CA ARG A 135 -1.80 -20.01 -6.61
C ARG A 135 -3.11 -20.79 -6.68
N MET A 136 -4.21 -20.19 -6.22
CA MET A 136 -5.53 -20.80 -6.26
C MET A 136 -6.15 -20.77 -7.66
N GLN A 137 -5.93 -19.70 -8.43
CA GLN A 137 -6.38 -19.58 -9.82
C GLN A 137 -5.30 -18.95 -10.71
N PRO A 138 -4.33 -19.74 -11.22
CA PRO A 138 -3.27 -19.23 -12.09
C PRO A 138 -3.76 -18.57 -13.38
N ALA A 139 -4.99 -18.83 -13.82
CA ALA A 139 -5.56 -18.17 -15.01
C ALA A 139 -5.78 -16.66 -14.83
N ILE A 140 -5.67 -16.12 -13.61
CA ILE A 140 -5.69 -14.66 -13.39
C ILE A 140 -4.41 -13.97 -13.86
N LEU A 141 -3.28 -14.67 -13.94
CA LEU A 141 -1.98 -14.07 -14.28
C LEU A 141 -2.01 -13.28 -15.60
N PRO A 142 -2.47 -13.84 -16.74
CA PRO A 142 -2.58 -13.09 -17.99
C PRO A 142 -3.71 -12.03 -18.01
N LYS A 143 -4.54 -11.95 -16.95
CA LYS A 143 -5.66 -11.00 -16.81
C LYS A 143 -5.31 -9.81 -15.90
N ILE A 144 -4.17 -9.82 -15.24
CA ILE A 144 -3.70 -8.69 -14.44
C ILE A 144 -2.91 -7.76 -15.37
N ARG A 145 -3.36 -6.51 -15.49
CA ARG A 145 -2.69 -5.49 -16.32
C ARG A 145 -1.28 -5.18 -15.80
N GLU A 146 -1.18 -4.94 -14.50
CA GLU A 146 0.03 -4.51 -13.79
C GLU A 146 -0.20 -4.72 -12.29
N ILE A 147 0.87 -4.90 -11.51
CA ILE A 147 0.85 -4.82 -10.05
C ILE A 147 1.76 -3.66 -9.63
N VAL A 148 1.20 -2.70 -8.92
CA VAL A 148 1.94 -1.56 -8.35
C VAL A 148 1.93 -1.71 -6.84
N LEU A 149 3.04 -2.20 -6.29
CA LEU A 149 3.12 -2.56 -4.88
C LEU A 149 3.98 -1.59 -4.07
N MET A 150 3.57 -1.34 -2.83
CA MET A 150 4.44 -0.75 -1.81
C MET A 150 5.10 -1.91 -1.06
N GLY A 151 6.43 -1.94 -1.09
CA GLY A 151 7.18 -2.93 -0.34
C GLY A 151 8.60 -3.11 -0.86
N GLY A 152 9.45 -3.68 -0.01
CA GLY A 152 10.85 -3.93 -0.31
C GLY A 152 11.75 -2.72 -0.17
N ALA A 153 13.05 -2.98 -0.29
CA ALA A 153 14.10 -1.99 -0.35
C ALA A 153 15.29 -2.59 -1.12
N TYR A 154 15.84 -1.85 -2.09
CA TYR A 154 17.11 -2.23 -2.69
C TYR A 154 18.29 -1.90 -1.75
N GLY A 155 18.14 -0.86 -0.93
CA GLY A 155 19.05 -0.49 0.16
C GLY A 155 18.70 -1.17 1.49
N THR A 156 18.51 -0.36 2.52
CA THR A 156 18.29 -0.77 3.92
C THR A 156 16.80 -0.97 4.22
N GLY A 157 16.45 -2.00 5.00
CA GLY A 157 15.09 -2.26 5.48
C GLY A 157 14.68 -1.37 6.67
N ASN A 158 13.42 -1.46 7.10
CA ASN A 158 12.90 -0.76 8.29
C ASN A 158 12.58 -1.71 9.46
N PHE A 159 12.02 -2.89 9.20
CA PHE A 159 11.68 -3.87 10.23
C PHE A 159 12.90 -4.68 10.66
N THR A 160 13.77 -4.99 9.69
CA THR A 160 15.12 -5.50 9.93
C THR A 160 16.11 -4.71 9.09
N PRO A 161 17.43 -4.80 9.34
CA PRO A 161 18.42 -4.14 8.48
C PRO A 161 18.29 -4.51 6.99
N SER A 162 17.78 -5.71 6.68
CA SER A 162 17.75 -6.26 5.33
C SER A 162 16.40 -6.17 4.64
N ALA A 163 15.31 -6.07 5.39
CA ALA A 163 13.95 -6.27 4.90
C ALA A 163 12.98 -5.17 5.36
N GLU A 164 12.19 -4.72 4.39
CA GLU A 164 11.01 -3.88 4.59
C GLU A 164 9.85 -4.75 5.13
N PHE A 165 8.97 -4.14 5.94
CA PHE A 165 7.90 -4.81 6.68
C PHE A 165 6.95 -5.67 5.82
N ASN A 166 6.35 -5.14 4.76
CA ASN A 166 5.36 -5.86 3.94
C ASN A 166 5.94 -7.13 3.35
N ILE A 167 7.17 -7.05 2.81
CA ILE A 167 7.87 -8.23 2.29
C ILE A 167 8.27 -9.16 3.44
N PHE A 168 8.73 -8.62 4.57
CA PHE A 168 9.12 -9.41 5.73
C PHE A 168 7.93 -10.15 6.37
N ALA A 169 6.73 -9.56 6.38
CA ALA A 169 5.53 -10.13 6.98
C ALA A 169 5.03 -11.37 6.22
N ASP A 170 5.32 -11.49 4.92
CA ASP A 170 5.13 -12.73 4.16
C ASP A 170 6.11 -12.86 2.97
N PRO A 171 7.37 -13.30 3.22
CA PRO A 171 8.39 -13.42 2.17
C PRO A 171 8.05 -14.50 1.15
N GLU A 172 7.34 -15.55 1.56
CA GLU A 172 6.91 -16.62 0.65
C GLU A 172 5.84 -16.11 -0.31
N ALA A 173 4.87 -15.33 0.17
CA ALA A 173 3.88 -14.68 -0.69
C ALA A 173 4.54 -13.68 -1.64
N ALA A 174 5.48 -12.86 -1.14
CA ALA A 174 6.25 -11.96 -1.98
C ALA A 174 7.02 -12.72 -3.07
N ARG A 175 7.66 -13.85 -2.72
CA ARG A 175 8.31 -14.72 -3.72
C ARG A 175 7.35 -15.19 -4.80
N VAL A 176 6.09 -15.50 -4.47
CA VAL A 176 5.06 -15.85 -5.48
C VAL A 176 4.85 -14.68 -6.45
N VAL A 177 4.64 -13.47 -5.94
CA VAL A 177 4.34 -12.29 -6.77
C VAL A 177 5.52 -11.92 -7.66
N PHE A 178 6.73 -11.84 -7.12
CA PHE A 178 7.95 -11.48 -7.86
C PHE A 178 8.38 -12.52 -8.91
N THR A 179 7.87 -13.76 -8.81
CA THR A 179 8.09 -14.83 -9.81
C THR A 179 6.89 -15.10 -10.72
N SER A 180 5.85 -14.25 -10.66
CA SER A 180 4.59 -14.45 -11.39
C SER A 180 4.68 -14.20 -12.90
N GLY A 181 5.62 -13.34 -13.32
CA GLY A 181 5.72 -12.87 -14.71
C GLY A 181 4.72 -11.76 -15.09
N VAL A 182 3.89 -11.31 -14.15
CA VAL A 182 3.03 -10.12 -14.32
C VAL A 182 3.90 -8.86 -14.32
N PRO A 183 3.57 -7.80 -15.07
CA PRO A 183 4.30 -6.52 -14.98
C PRO A 183 4.26 -5.95 -13.55
N LEU A 184 5.44 -5.70 -12.97
CA LEU A 184 5.58 -5.20 -11.59
C LEU A 184 6.17 -3.80 -11.54
N VAL A 185 5.64 -3.01 -10.63
CA VAL A 185 6.21 -1.74 -10.16
C VAL A 185 6.35 -1.83 -8.64
N MET A 186 7.55 -1.57 -8.13
CA MET A 186 7.87 -1.66 -6.70
C MET A 186 8.22 -0.28 -6.16
N MET A 187 7.36 0.26 -5.31
CA MET A 187 7.62 1.46 -4.51
C MET A 187 8.29 1.03 -3.19
N GLY A 188 9.60 0.83 -3.24
CA GLY A 188 10.39 0.45 -2.07
C GLY A 188 10.76 1.62 -1.16
N LEU A 189 11.35 1.32 0.00
CA LEU A 189 11.76 2.32 0.99
C LEU A 189 12.72 3.38 0.44
N ASP A 190 13.56 3.01 -0.51
CA ASP A 190 14.51 3.93 -1.12
C ASP A 190 13.82 5.12 -1.82
N LEU A 191 12.61 4.91 -2.35
CA LEU A 191 11.74 5.97 -2.86
C LEU A 191 10.86 6.54 -1.75
N THR A 192 10.15 5.69 -1.02
CA THR A 192 9.04 6.14 -0.15
C THR A 192 9.52 6.91 1.07
N ASN A 193 10.75 6.66 1.57
CA ASN A 193 11.37 7.47 2.62
C ASN A 193 11.62 8.93 2.21
N GLN A 194 11.46 9.30 0.94
CA GLN A 194 11.52 10.70 0.48
C GLN A 194 10.20 11.45 0.76
N THR A 195 9.10 10.74 1.04
CA THR A 195 7.77 11.32 1.31
C THR A 195 7.49 11.57 2.79
N VAL A 196 8.52 11.97 3.54
CA VAL A 196 8.41 12.31 4.96
C VAL A 196 7.35 13.40 5.17
N CYS A 197 6.28 13.10 5.91
CA CYS A 197 5.25 14.05 6.25
C CYS A 197 5.66 14.89 7.46
N THR A 198 6.38 15.98 7.19
CA THR A 198 6.83 16.94 8.21
C THR A 198 5.68 17.81 8.73
N PRO A 199 5.84 18.52 9.86
CA PRO A 199 4.79 19.36 10.43
C PRO A 199 4.21 20.41 9.48
N ASP A 200 5.00 20.95 8.54
CA ASP A 200 4.55 21.90 7.53
C ASP A 200 3.66 21.25 6.45
N VAL A 201 3.90 19.97 6.12
CA VAL A 201 3.01 19.17 5.25
C VAL A 201 1.69 18.89 5.96
N ILE A 202 1.73 18.52 7.25
CA ILE A 202 0.52 18.33 8.07
C ILE A 202 -0.30 19.63 8.09
N ALA A 203 0.33 20.76 8.44
CA ALA A 203 -0.32 22.07 8.45
C ALA A 203 -0.84 22.52 7.08
N ARG A 204 -0.25 22.04 5.98
CA ARG A 204 -0.77 22.24 4.63
C ARG A 204 -2.11 21.52 4.42
N MET A 205 -2.22 20.25 4.84
CA MET A 205 -3.45 19.47 4.70
C MET A 205 -4.54 19.93 5.68
N GLU A 206 -4.16 20.39 6.88
CA GLU A 206 -5.08 21.04 7.82
C GLU A 206 -5.71 22.31 7.22
N ARG A 207 -4.92 23.14 6.54
CA ARG A 207 -5.42 24.34 5.84
C ARG A 207 -6.28 24.00 4.63
N ALA A 208 -6.08 22.84 4.00
CA ALA A 208 -7.01 22.36 2.99
C ALA A 208 -8.36 22.04 3.62
N GLY A 209 -8.36 21.41 4.80
CA GLY A 209 -9.55 21.22 5.64
C GLY A 209 -10.50 20.14 5.14
N GLY A 210 -11.72 20.14 5.68
CA GLY A 210 -12.72 19.11 5.41
C GLY A 210 -12.39 17.77 6.09
N PRO A 211 -13.25 16.75 5.91
CA PRO A 211 -13.12 15.49 6.64
C PRO A 211 -11.82 14.73 6.31
N ALA A 212 -11.27 14.90 5.11
CA ALA A 212 -9.98 14.32 4.73
C ALA A 212 -8.79 15.06 5.32
N GLY A 213 -8.84 16.40 5.43
CA GLY A 213 -7.76 17.19 6.03
C GLY A 213 -7.64 16.94 7.53
N GLU A 214 -8.78 16.85 8.24
CA GLU A 214 -8.85 16.45 9.65
C GLU A 214 -8.26 15.05 9.85
N LEU A 215 -8.75 14.07 9.07
CA LEU A 215 -8.29 12.69 9.18
C LEU A 215 -6.79 12.57 8.87
N PHE A 216 -6.30 13.28 7.85
CA PHE A 216 -4.87 13.32 7.52
C PHE A 216 -4.05 13.83 8.70
N SER A 217 -4.48 14.92 9.35
CA SER A 217 -3.78 15.47 10.50
C SER A 217 -3.74 14.49 11.68
N ASP A 218 -4.89 13.93 12.05
CA ASP A 218 -4.99 13.00 13.18
C ASP A 218 -4.08 11.77 13.00
N ILE A 219 -4.02 11.24 11.77
CA ILE A 219 -3.19 10.10 11.38
C ILE A 219 -1.70 10.46 11.39
N MET A 220 -1.32 11.53 10.69
CA MET A 220 0.10 11.83 10.47
C MET A 220 0.78 12.42 11.71
N ASN A 221 0.04 13.06 12.61
CA ASN A 221 0.59 13.51 13.89
C ASN A 221 0.98 12.33 14.80
N PHE A 222 0.29 11.19 14.72
CA PHE A 222 0.68 10.00 15.48
C PHE A 222 1.99 9.42 14.96
N THR A 223 2.09 9.19 13.65
CA THR A 223 3.29 8.61 13.04
C THR A 223 4.49 9.54 13.06
N LEU A 224 4.30 10.87 13.06
CA LEU A 224 5.37 11.84 13.29
C LEU A 224 6.19 11.51 14.55
N LYS A 225 5.51 11.11 15.62
CA LYS A 225 6.18 10.73 16.88
C LYS A 225 6.84 9.35 16.77
N THR A 226 6.09 8.32 16.39
CA THR A 226 6.59 6.93 16.42
C THR A 226 7.72 6.70 15.42
N GLN A 227 7.68 7.36 14.25
CA GLN A 227 8.71 7.24 13.21
C GLN A 227 10.01 7.95 13.61
N PHE A 228 9.92 9.09 14.30
CA PHE A 228 11.10 9.72 14.90
C PHE A 228 11.73 8.84 15.98
N GLU A 229 10.92 8.28 16.89
CA GLU A 229 11.40 7.45 17.99
C GLU A 229 12.04 6.13 17.55
N ASN A 230 11.51 5.48 16.50
CA ASN A 230 12.00 4.18 16.02
C ASN A 230 13.13 4.31 14.99
N TYR A 231 13.08 5.33 14.12
CA TYR A 231 13.97 5.41 12.94
C TYR A 231 14.69 6.76 12.79
N GLY A 232 14.43 7.74 13.65
CA GLY A 232 15.05 9.07 13.58
C GLY A 232 14.57 9.92 12.40
N LEU A 233 13.43 9.57 11.80
CA LEU A 233 12.85 10.30 10.67
C LEU A 233 12.21 11.62 11.14
N ALA A 234 12.29 12.67 10.31
CA ALA A 234 11.71 13.98 10.62
C ALA A 234 10.16 14.03 10.54
N GLY A 235 9.52 12.90 10.23
CA GLY A 235 8.09 12.70 10.06
C GLY A 235 7.79 11.28 9.59
N GLY A 236 6.51 10.90 9.59
CA GLY A 236 6.09 9.62 9.03
C GLY A 236 6.01 9.70 7.51
N PRO A 237 6.70 8.81 6.75
CA PRO A 237 6.48 8.75 5.31
C PRO A 237 5.08 8.22 4.99
N VAL A 238 4.50 8.65 3.88
CA VAL A 238 3.20 8.15 3.37
C VAL A 238 3.44 7.12 2.27
N HIS A 239 4.01 5.98 2.66
CA HIS A 239 4.61 5.04 1.71
C HIS A 239 3.61 4.56 0.65
N ASP A 240 2.44 4.11 1.11
CA ASP A 240 1.42 3.48 0.27
C ASP A 240 0.80 4.42 -0.75
N ALA A 241 0.69 5.70 -0.39
CA ALA A 241 0.13 6.73 -1.24
C ALA A 241 0.97 6.96 -2.51
N THR A 242 2.26 6.57 -2.51
CA THR A 242 3.12 6.67 -3.70
C THR A 242 2.68 5.75 -4.83
N CYS A 243 2.10 4.59 -4.53
CA CYS A 243 1.54 3.69 -5.54
C CYS A 243 0.36 4.34 -6.28
N ILE A 244 -0.50 5.05 -5.54
CA ILE A 244 -1.61 5.80 -6.12
C ILE A 244 -1.09 7.00 -6.91
N GLY A 245 -0.09 7.71 -6.40
CA GLY A 245 0.61 8.78 -7.13
C GLY A 245 1.19 8.31 -8.47
N TYR A 246 1.88 7.17 -8.49
CA TYR A 246 2.44 6.57 -9.71
C TYR A 246 1.36 6.28 -10.76
N LEU A 247 0.21 5.76 -10.34
CA LEU A 247 -0.90 5.46 -11.24
C LEU A 247 -1.59 6.72 -11.79
N ILE A 248 -1.59 7.80 -11.03
CA ILE A 248 -2.15 9.09 -11.43
C ILE A 248 -1.23 9.79 -12.42
N ASN A 249 0.07 9.88 -12.10
CA ASN A 249 1.07 10.46 -12.98
C ASN A 249 2.44 9.79 -12.76
N PRO A 250 2.84 8.83 -13.61
CA PRO A 250 4.11 8.14 -13.45
C PRO A 250 5.32 9.04 -13.68
N ASP A 251 5.18 10.18 -14.38
CA ASP A 251 6.29 11.10 -14.65
C ASP A 251 6.83 11.77 -13.39
N GLY A 252 6.03 11.83 -12.31
CA GLY A 252 6.45 12.32 -11.01
C GLY A 252 7.32 11.34 -10.20
N ILE A 253 7.47 10.09 -10.68
CA ILE A 253 8.26 9.05 -10.05
C ILE A 253 9.24 8.44 -11.05
N LYS A 254 10.53 8.62 -10.78
CA LYS A 254 11.58 7.96 -11.55
C LYS A 254 11.66 6.50 -11.14
N THR A 255 11.59 5.60 -12.12
CA THR A 255 11.82 4.16 -11.93
C THR A 255 13.05 3.69 -12.70
N GLN A 256 13.61 2.55 -12.29
CA GLN A 256 14.64 1.81 -13.00
C GLN A 256 14.21 0.36 -13.14
N GLU A 257 14.32 -0.20 -14.34
CA GLU A 257 14.05 -1.63 -14.56
C GLU A 257 15.19 -2.46 -13.97
N MET A 258 14.84 -3.39 -13.08
CA MET A 258 15.79 -4.28 -12.42
C MET A 258 15.26 -5.72 -12.42
N TYR A 259 16.18 -6.67 -12.35
CA TYR A 259 15.84 -8.01 -11.87
C TYR A 259 15.77 -7.97 -10.34
N VAL A 260 14.63 -8.37 -9.78
CA VAL A 260 14.38 -8.42 -8.34
C VAL A 260 14.04 -9.85 -7.92
N GLU A 261 14.71 -10.31 -6.87
CA GLU A 261 14.49 -11.61 -6.25
C GLU A 261 14.26 -11.45 -4.75
N VAL A 262 13.17 -12.01 -4.21
CA VAL A 262 12.88 -11.98 -2.77
C VAL A 262 13.66 -13.10 -2.07
N ASP A 263 14.46 -12.84 -1.06
CA ASP A 263 15.15 -13.86 -0.26
C ASP A 263 14.18 -14.53 0.75
N VAL A 264 14.08 -15.86 0.68
CA VAL A 264 13.24 -16.70 1.57
C VAL A 264 14.07 -17.62 2.46
N ASN A 265 15.39 -17.44 2.50
CA ASN A 265 16.26 -18.18 3.40
C ASN A 265 16.09 -17.65 4.83
N SER A 266 15.88 -18.57 5.77
CA SER A 266 15.97 -18.21 7.18
C SER A 266 17.37 -17.69 7.50
N GLY A 267 17.45 -16.49 8.07
CA GLY A 267 18.72 -15.81 8.30
C GLY A 267 18.59 -14.30 8.30
N PRO A 268 19.73 -13.57 8.25
CA PRO A 268 19.76 -12.11 8.38
C PRO A 268 19.14 -11.37 7.19
N CYS A 269 18.87 -12.05 6.08
CA CYS A 269 18.32 -11.47 4.85
C CYS A 269 16.92 -11.99 4.52
N TYR A 270 16.28 -12.75 5.41
CA TYR A 270 14.91 -13.23 5.19
C TYR A 270 13.97 -12.05 4.89
N GLY A 271 13.23 -12.10 3.79
CA GLY A 271 12.36 -11.00 3.33
C GLY A 271 13.06 -9.87 2.57
N ARG A 272 14.34 -10.00 2.22
CA ARG A 272 15.04 -8.99 1.42
C ARG A 272 14.62 -9.03 -0.04
N THR A 273 14.33 -7.88 -0.64
CA THR A 273 14.27 -7.72 -2.10
C THR A 273 15.67 -7.47 -2.66
N VAL A 274 16.29 -8.51 -3.19
CA VAL A 274 17.61 -8.44 -3.84
C VAL A 274 17.43 -7.85 -5.23
N CYS A 275 17.81 -6.60 -5.40
CA CYS A 275 17.66 -5.86 -6.66
C CYS A 275 19.01 -5.76 -7.39
N ASP A 276 19.07 -6.25 -8.63
CA ASP A 276 20.29 -6.22 -9.45
C ASP A 276 20.47 -4.85 -10.15
N GLU A 277 20.81 -3.84 -9.36
CA GLU A 277 20.92 -2.44 -9.81
C GLU A 277 21.92 -2.24 -10.96
N LEU A 278 23.00 -3.03 -10.98
CA LEU A 278 24.07 -2.93 -11.97
C LEU A 278 23.97 -3.97 -13.10
N GLY A 279 22.95 -4.84 -13.06
CA GLY A 279 22.73 -5.87 -14.08
C GLY A 279 23.81 -6.95 -14.15
N VAL A 280 24.50 -7.22 -13.03
CA VAL A 280 25.65 -8.13 -13.02
C VAL A 280 25.24 -9.60 -13.14
N LEU A 281 23.97 -9.93 -12.89
CA LEU A 281 23.45 -11.30 -12.99
C LEU A 281 23.08 -11.70 -14.42
N GLY A 282 23.02 -10.75 -15.36
CA GLY A 282 22.64 -11.03 -16.75
C GLY A 282 21.21 -11.55 -16.94
N LYS A 283 20.34 -11.34 -15.95
CA LYS A 283 18.91 -11.71 -16.02
C LYS A 283 18.08 -10.54 -16.57
N PRO A 284 17.03 -10.79 -17.37
CA PRO A 284 16.07 -9.75 -17.76
C PRO A 284 15.39 -9.15 -16.53
N ALA A 285 15.09 -7.84 -16.58
CA ALA A 285 14.32 -7.18 -15.55
C ALA A 285 12.91 -7.77 -15.44
N ASN A 286 12.40 -7.86 -14.21
CA ASN A 286 11.03 -8.27 -13.90
C ASN A 286 10.26 -7.19 -13.13
N THR A 287 10.89 -6.06 -12.79
CA THR A 287 10.28 -5.01 -11.96
C THR A 287 10.80 -3.63 -12.32
N LYS A 288 9.91 -2.64 -12.36
CA LYS A 288 10.26 -1.21 -12.30
C LYS A 288 10.39 -0.81 -10.84
N VAL A 289 11.61 -0.57 -10.39
CA VAL A 289 11.91 -0.19 -9.01
C VAL A 289 11.90 1.34 -8.88
N GLY A 290 11.16 1.88 -7.93
CA GLY A 290 11.11 3.31 -7.63
C GLY A 290 12.43 3.84 -7.08
N ILE A 291 12.90 4.98 -7.62
CA ILE A 291 14.21 5.58 -7.28
C ILE A 291 14.04 6.96 -6.63
N THR A 292 13.32 7.88 -7.26
CA THR A 292 13.09 9.23 -6.73
C THR A 292 11.68 9.69 -7.04
N ILE A 293 11.15 10.55 -6.17
CA ILE A 293 9.84 11.17 -6.32
C ILE A 293 9.97 12.69 -6.27
N ASP A 294 9.22 13.38 -7.12
CA ASP A 294 9.01 14.83 -7.01
C ASP A 294 8.03 15.10 -5.86
N THR A 295 8.55 15.53 -4.71
CA THR A 295 7.73 15.75 -3.51
C THR A 295 6.84 16.99 -3.60
N ASP A 296 7.22 18.01 -4.37
CA ASP A 296 6.40 19.20 -4.58
C ASP A 296 5.14 18.84 -5.38
N TRP A 297 5.32 18.07 -6.46
CA TRP A 297 4.21 17.47 -7.21
C TRP A 297 3.37 16.56 -6.32
N PHE A 298 4.01 15.62 -5.61
CA PHE A 298 3.30 14.61 -4.84
C PHE A 298 2.44 15.22 -3.72
N TRP A 299 2.96 16.19 -2.95
CA TRP A 299 2.16 16.88 -1.94
C TRP A 299 1.10 17.80 -2.54
N GLY A 300 1.33 18.34 -3.74
CA GLY A 300 0.28 18.99 -4.54
C GLY A 300 -0.89 18.06 -4.86
N LEU A 301 -0.58 16.84 -5.28
CA LEU A 301 -1.56 15.82 -5.59
C LEU A 301 -2.31 15.33 -4.34
N VAL A 302 -1.62 15.13 -3.21
CA VAL A 302 -2.27 14.78 -1.93
C VAL A 302 -3.25 15.88 -1.52
N GLU A 303 -2.85 17.15 -1.60
CA GLU A 303 -3.73 18.28 -1.27
C GLU A 303 -4.96 18.35 -2.20
N GLU A 304 -4.79 18.09 -3.50
CA GLU A 304 -5.89 18.02 -4.46
C GLU A 304 -6.94 16.97 -4.04
N CYS A 305 -6.49 15.76 -3.69
CA CYS A 305 -7.36 14.71 -3.19
C CYS A 305 -8.05 15.09 -1.88
N VAL A 306 -7.33 15.69 -0.92
CA VAL A 306 -7.90 16.18 0.34
C VAL A 306 -9.02 17.18 0.08
N ARG A 307 -8.78 18.19 -0.77
CA ARG A 307 -9.78 19.21 -1.11
C ARG A 307 -11.02 18.62 -1.79
N GLY A 308 -10.88 17.51 -2.51
CA GLY A 308 -11.98 16.80 -3.14
C GLY A 308 -13.03 16.23 -2.17
N TYR A 309 -12.76 16.20 -0.86
CA TYR A 309 -13.72 15.78 0.17
C TYR A 309 -14.47 16.93 0.85
N ILE A 310 -14.16 18.18 0.50
CA ILE A 310 -14.91 19.34 1.02
C ILE A 310 -16.27 19.39 0.31
N LYS A 311 -17.36 19.35 1.07
CA LYS A 311 -18.71 19.49 0.52
C LYS A 311 -18.85 20.91 -0.05
N THR A 312 -18.91 21.04 -1.37
CA THR A 312 -19.35 22.28 -2.01
C THR A 312 -20.87 22.38 -1.86
N HIS A 313 -21.34 23.37 -1.10
CA HIS A 313 -22.75 23.72 -1.00
C HIS A 313 -23.30 24.26 -2.32
#